data_AF-A0A9E1NIG8-F1
#
_entry.id   AF-A0A9E1NIG8-F1
#
_cell.length_a   1.000
_cell.length_b   1.000
_cell.length_c   1.000
_cell.angle_alpha   90.00
_cell.angle_beta   90.00
_cell.angle_gamma   90.00
#
_symmetry.space_group_name_H-M   'P 1'
#
loop_
_entity.id
_entity.type
_entity.pdbx_description
1 polymer ?
#
loop_
_entity_poly.entity_id
_entity_poly.type
_entity_poly.pdbx_seq_one_letter_code
_entity_poly.pdbx_strand_id
1 'polypeptide(L)'
;MQNKINQRLTKNVKAIIIFAVAYISFSGFFYTFNHRYLNFYFPIVETALDFIYPEHYDFHKAKFKSNNKIITCKIEIKKDVIKDGQPYIAVYDFISKTDAYIFSIFPVLIFSLLFAWKDLSVTVRIASLIIAVPVIFIITLLDLSSSIMSAKINMMPQDINWYLNRIFHNGGRQVSALLIAWIAILISCWGFNKK
;
A
#
# COMPACT_ATOMS: atom_id res chain seq x y z
N MET A 1 16.83 -41.27 6.50
CA MET A 1 16.90 -39.86 6.02
C MET A 1 15.74 -39.49 5.09
N GLN A 2 15.34 -40.35 4.14
CA GLN A 2 14.23 -40.11 3.19
C GLN A 2 12.88 -39.75 3.84
N ASN A 3 12.49 -40.38 4.96
CA ASN A 3 11.21 -40.07 5.63
C ASN A 3 11.11 -38.63 6.16
N LYS A 4 12.21 -38.04 6.63
CA LYS A 4 12.21 -36.64 7.12
C LYS A 4 12.13 -35.63 5.96
N ILE A 5 12.68 -35.97 4.80
CA ILE A 5 12.63 -35.13 3.59
C ILE A 5 11.20 -35.09 3.06
N ASN A 6 10.54 -36.23 2.93
CA ASN A 6 9.15 -36.32 2.45
C ASN A 6 8.16 -35.59 3.38
N GLN A 7 8.36 -35.65 4.71
CA GLN A 7 7.54 -34.91 5.68
C GLN A 7 7.72 -33.38 5.60
N ARG A 8 8.94 -32.89 5.35
CA ARG A 8 9.17 -31.45 5.16
C ARG A 8 8.57 -30.96 3.84
N LEU A 9 8.72 -31.74 2.78
CA LEU A 9 8.19 -31.41 1.45
C LEU A 9 6.66 -31.30 1.47
N THR A 10 5.99 -32.27 2.08
CA THR A 10 4.52 -32.26 2.27
C THR A 10 4.04 -31.10 3.15
N LYS A 11 4.79 -30.74 4.21
CA LYS A 11 4.47 -29.56 5.04
C LYS A 11 4.55 -28.26 4.24
N ASN A 12 5.60 -28.09 3.43
CA ASN A 12 5.80 -26.89 2.63
C ASN A 12 4.75 -26.76 1.52
N VAL A 13 4.44 -27.85 0.82
CA VAL A 13 3.39 -27.87 -0.21
C VAL A 13 2.03 -27.50 0.40
N LYS A 14 1.71 -28.02 1.58
CA LYS A 14 0.46 -27.66 2.28
C LYS A 14 0.42 -26.17 2.63
N ALA A 15 1.52 -25.58 3.09
CA ALA A 15 1.58 -24.14 3.38
C ALA A 15 1.37 -23.30 2.11
N ILE A 16 1.99 -23.68 0.99
CA ILE A 16 1.84 -23.00 -0.30
C ILE A 16 0.39 -23.07 -0.77
N ILE A 17 -0.27 -24.23 -0.67
CA ILE A 17 -1.68 -24.40 -1.06
C ILE A 17 -2.59 -23.52 -0.19
N ILE A 18 -2.39 -23.52 1.13
CA ILE A 18 -3.18 -22.68 2.05
C ILE A 18 -3.01 -21.21 1.71
N PHE A 19 -1.77 -20.77 1.44
CA PHE A 19 -1.51 -19.39 1.01
C PHE A 19 -2.17 -19.07 -0.33
N ALA A 20 -2.07 -19.96 -1.33
CA ALA A 20 -2.69 -19.75 -2.62
C ALA A 20 -4.22 -19.62 -2.52
N VAL A 21 -4.86 -20.47 -1.71
CA VAL A 21 -6.31 -20.40 -1.45
C VAL A 21 -6.69 -19.09 -0.75
N ALA A 22 -5.92 -18.68 0.26
CA ALA A 22 -6.14 -17.40 0.94
C ALA A 22 -5.98 -16.22 -0.04
N TYR A 23 -4.93 -16.24 -0.86
CA TYR A 23 -4.66 -15.21 -1.86
C TYR A 23 -5.77 -15.08 -2.89
N ILE A 24 -6.26 -16.19 -3.44
CA ILE A 24 -7.39 -16.19 -4.38
C ILE A 24 -8.65 -15.66 -3.70
N SER A 25 -8.91 -16.09 -2.46
CA SER A 25 -10.10 -15.66 -1.70
C SER A 25 -10.08 -14.16 -1.42
N PHE A 26 -8.96 -13.62 -0.92
CA PHE A 26 -8.82 -12.19 -0.68
C PHE A 26 -8.79 -11.39 -1.98
N SER A 27 -8.20 -11.91 -3.05
CA SER A 27 -8.25 -11.27 -4.37
C SER A 27 -9.69 -11.15 -4.87
N GLY A 28 -10.49 -12.21 -4.75
CA GLY A 28 -11.92 -12.19 -5.11
C GLY A 28 -12.75 -11.27 -4.22
N PHE A 29 -12.46 -11.25 -2.91
CA PHE A 29 -13.08 -10.31 -1.97
C PHE A 29 -12.78 -8.86 -2.36
N PHE A 30 -11.50 -8.50 -2.53
CA PHE A 30 -11.13 -7.15 -2.92
C PHE A 30 -11.62 -6.81 -4.32
N TYR A 31 -11.65 -7.74 -5.27
CA TYR A 31 -12.25 -7.50 -6.58
C TYR A 31 -13.72 -7.06 -6.48
N THR A 32 -14.49 -7.71 -5.59
CA THR A 32 -15.93 -7.43 -5.40
C THR A 32 -16.16 -6.16 -4.57
N PHE A 33 -15.36 -5.95 -3.52
CA PHE A 33 -15.56 -4.86 -2.56
C PHE A 33 -14.64 -3.66 -2.79
N ASN A 34 -13.83 -3.65 -3.87
CA ASN A 34 -12.80 -2.63 -4.10
C ASN A 34 -13.38 -1.21 -4.04
N HIS A 35 -14.51 -1.00 -4.70
CA HIS A 35 -15.14 0.32 -4.75
C HIS A 35 -15.46 0.87 -3.36
N ARG A 36 -15.98 0.03 -2.45
CA ARG A 36 -16.26 0.44 -1.06
C ARG A 36 -14.98 0.70 -0.28
N TYR A 37 -13.98 -0.17 -0.46
CA TYR A 37 -12.66 0.00 0.13
C TYR A 37 -12.03 1.33 -0.28
N LEU A 38 -12.04 1.64 -1.58
CA LEU A 38 -11.48 2.88 -2.13
C LEU A 38 -12.24 4.13 -1.69
N ASN A 39 -13.57 4.08 -1.66
CA ASN A 39 -14.37 5.22 -1.19
C ASN A 39 -14.16 5.52 0.30
N PHE A 40 -13.85 4.51 1.10
CA PHE A 40 -13.42 4.71 2.48
C PHE A 40 -11.98 5.22 2.56
N TYR A 41 -11.09 4.69 1.72
CA TYR A 41 -9.66 4.96 1.77
C TYR A 41 -9.28 6.35 1.24
N PHE A 42 -9.86 6.80 0.13
CA PHE A 42 -9.46 8.06 -0.52
C PHE A 42 -9.68 9.34 0.29
N PRO A 43 -10.79 9.53 1.02
CA PRO A 43 -10.94 10.73 1.85
C PRO A 43 -9.81 10.86 2.88
N ILE A 44 -9.35 9.73 3.43
CA ILE A 44 -8.25 9.70 4.40
C ILE A 44 -6.93 10.04 3.69
N VAL A 45 -6.71 9.52 2.48
CA VAL A 45 -5.53 9.86 1.66
C VAL A 45 -5.50 11.33 1.27
N GLU A 46 -6.63 11.89 0.81
CA GLU A 46 -6.76 13.32 0.49
C GLU A 46 -6.39 14.17 1.71
N THR A 47 -6.98 13.84 2.88
CA THR A 47 -6.67 14.53 4.14
C THR A 47 -5.20 14.38 4.55
N ALA A 48 -4.61 13.19 4.38
CA ALA A 48 -3.22 12.94 4.75
C ALA A 48 -2.25 13.67 3.83
N LEU A 49 -2.53 13.73 2.52
CA LEU A 49 -1.71 14.49 1.57
C LEU A 49 -1.80 16.00 1.85
N ASP A 50 -3.00 16.51 2.11
CA ASP A 50 -3.19 17.93 2.48
C ASP A 50 -2.45 18.28 3.78
N PHE A 51 -2.37 17.34 4.73
CA PHE A 51 -1.61 17.51 5.97
C PHE A 51 -0.09 17.44 5.79
N ILE A 52 0.41 16.55 4.93
CA ILE A 52 1.85 16.38 4.69
C ILE A 52 2.41 17.52 3.83
N TYR A 53 1.61 18.07 2.91
CA TYR A 53 2.01 19.15 2.01
C TYR A 53 1.15 20.41 2.20
N PRO A 54 1.13 21.02 3.40
CA PRO A 54 0.31 22.20 3.64
C PRO A 54 0.91 23.40 2.90
N GLU A 55 0.11 24.01 2.01
CA GLU A 55 0.18 25.35 1.34
C GLU A 55 1.51 25.88 0.77
N HIS A 56 2.67 25.36 1.17
CA HIS A 56 4.02 25.76 0.76
C HIS A 56 4.65 24.80 -0.24
N TYR A 57 3.97 23.70 -0.54
CA TYR A 57 4.21 22.91 -1.74
C TYR A 57 2.98 23.08 -2.61
N ASP A 58 3.16 23.48 -3.86
CA ASP A 58 2.72 22.86 -5.11
C ASP A 58 1.66 21.71 -5.07
N PHE A 59 0.79 21.54 -4.07
CA PHE A 59 -0.18 20.44 -3.96
C PHE A 59 -1.42 20.95 -3.20
N HIS A 60 -2.50 21.28 -3.92
CA HIS A 60 -3.67 21.91 -3.29
C HIS A 60 -4.92 21.04 -3.22
N LYS A 61 -5.04 20.01 -4.07
CA LYS A 61 -6.20 19.11 -4.01
C LYS A 61 -5.97 17.81 -4.76
N ALA A 62 -6.16 16.68 -4.09
CA ALA A 62 -6.18 15.35 -4.71
C ALA A 62 -7.63 14.85 -4.84
N LYS A 63 -8.26 15.02 -6.01
CA LYS A 63 -9.61 14.46 -6.25
C LYS A 63 -9.52 13.08 -6.87
N PHE A 64 -10.04 12.08 -6.17
CA PHE A 64 -10.12 10.71 -6.65
C PHE A 64 -11.53 10.41 -7.19
N LYS A 65 -11.62 9.99 -8.45
CA LYS A 65 -12.87 9.42 -9.02
C LYS A 65 -12.62 7.98 -9.43
N SER A 66 -13.34 7.05 -8.80
CA SER A 66 -13.30 5.63 -9.13
C SER A 66 -14.54 5.24 -9.95
N ASN A 67 -14.32 4.68 -11.14
CA ASN A 67 -15.36 3.99 -11.90
C ASN A 67 -15.10 2.47 -11.84
N ASN A 68 -15.07 1.90 -10.62
CA ASN A 68 -14.74 0.50 -10.25
C ASN A 68 -13.38 -0.06 -10.72
N LYS A 69 -12.81 0.43 -11.82
CA LYS A 69 -11.61 -0.09 -12.49
C LYS A 69 -10.50 0.94 -12.59
N ILE A 70 -10.86 2.20 -12.82
CA ILE A 70 -9.89 3.29 -13.02
C ILE A 70 -10.10 4.33 -11.93
N ILE A 71 -8.99 4.74 -11.34
CA ILE A 71 -8.89 5.86 -10.43
C ILE A 71 -8.31 7.03 -11.22
N THR A 72 -9.02 8.14 -11.25
CA THR A 72 -8.47 9.41 -11.72
C THR A 72 -8.08 10.23 -10.51
N CYS A 73 -6.79 10.58 -10.40
CA CYS A 73 -6.26 11.53 -9.44
C CYS A 73 -5.98 12.84 -10.16
N LYS A 74 -6.68 13.91 -9.79
CA LYS A 74 -6.31 15.28 -10.20
C LYS A 74 -5.50 15.90 -9.07
N ILE A 75 -4.32 16.41 -9.40
CA ILE A 75 -3.41 17.13 -8.52
C ILE A 75 -3.25 18.53 -9.08
N GLU A 76 -3.48 19.54 -8.26
CA GLU A 76 -3.25 20.94 -8.62
C GLU A 76 -1.97 21.43 -7.94
N ILE A 77 -1.05 21.98 -8.72
CA ILE A 77 0.26 22.45 -8.28
C ILE A 77 0.39 23.95 -8.51
N LYS A 78 0.69 24.72 -7.46
CA LYS A 78 0.93 26.17 -7.56
C LYS A 78 2.37 26.51 -7.26
N LYS A 79 3.10 26.93 -8.29
CA LYS A 79 4.52 27.28 -8.18
C LYS A 79 4.73 28.78 -8.37
N ASP A 80 5.62 29.35 -7.56
CA ASP A 80 6.14 30.69 -7.79
C ASP A 80 7.05 30.71 -9.02
N VAL A 81 6.70 31.53 -10.01
CA VAL A 81 7.45 31.68 -11.25
C VAL A 81 7.68 33.17 -11.50
N ILE A 82 8.90 33.53 -11.89
CA ILE A 82 9.20 34.89 -12.33
C ILE A 82 8.95 34.95 -13.82
N LYS A 83 7.99 35.79 -14.23
CA LYS A 83 7.71 36.09 -15.63
C LYS A 83 7.86 37.59 -15.82
N ASP A 84 8.70 37.99 -16.77
CA ASP A 84 8.94 39.40 -17.09
C ASP A 84 9.38 40.24 -15.86
N GLY A 85 10.17 39.63 -14.97
CA GLY A 85 10.70 40.28 -13.76
C GLY A 85 9.69 40.42 -12.60
N GLN A 86 8.44 39.98 -12.75
CA GLN A 86 7.45 39.96 -11.68
C GLN A 86 7.13 38.54 -11.19
N PRO A 87 6.87 38.35 -9.89
CA PRO A 87 6.45 37.08 -9.35
C PRO A 87 4.98 36.79 -9.72
N TYR A 88 4.73 35.60 -10.25
CA TYR A 88 3.40 35.07 -10.54
C TYR A 88 3.26 33.66 -9.96
N ILE A 89 2.04 33.31 -9.54
CA ILE A 89 1.70 31.95 -9.13
C ILE A 89 1.17 31.22 -10.36
N ALA A 90 1.97 30.30 -10.92
CA ALA A 90 1.51 29.43 -12.00
C ALA A 90 0.80 28.21 -11.43
N VAL A 91 -0.42 27.95 -11.92
CA VAL A 91 -1.22 26.77 -11.54
C VAL A 91 -1.08 25.70 -12.63
N TYR A 92 -0.60 24.53 -12.25
CA TYR A 92 -0.46 23.36 -13.11
C TYR A 92 -1.43 22.27 -12.66
N ASP A 93 -2.31 21.87 -13.57
CA ASP A 93 -3.24 20.77 -13.36
C ASP A 93 -2.66 19.46 -13.89
N PHE A 94 -2.41 18.51 -13.00
CA PHE A 94 -1.95 17.17 -13.35
C PHE A 94 -3.07 16.17 -13.17
N ILE A 95 -3.36 15.42 -14.22
CA ILE A 95 -4.29 14.30 -14.17
C ILE A 95 -3.47 13.02 -14.32
N SER A 96 -3.50 12.18 -13.29
CA SER A 96 -2.97 10.83 -13.31
C SER A 96 -4.13 9.83 -13.28
N LYS A 97 -4.01 8.77 -14.07
CA LYS A 97 -4.97 7.67 -14.09
C LYS A 97 -4.22 6.40 -13.74
N THR A 98 -4.77 5.64 -12.81
CA THR A 98 -4.19 4.37 -12.37
C THR A 98 -5.29 3.36 -12.13
N ASP A 99 -4.93 2.08 -12.16
CA ASP A 99 -5.89 1.01 -11.94
C ASP A 99 -6.25 0.87 -10.46
N ALA A 100 -7.54 0.69 -10.23
CA ALA A 100 -8.14 0.57 -8.90
C ALA A 100 -7.58 -0.58 -8.07
N TYR A 101 -7.13 -1.66 -8.73
CA TYR A 101 -6.63 -2.85 -8.05
C TYR A 101 -5.29 -2.64 -7.36
N ILE A 102 -4.51 -1.62 -7.76
CA ILE A 102 -3.16 -1.39 -7.23
C ILE A 102 -3.19 -1.14 -5.72
N PHE A 103 -4.23 -0.45 -5.25
CA PHE A 103 -4.45 -0.15 -3.83
C PHE A 103 -4.84 -1.38 -3.00
N SER A 104 -5.31 -2.44 -3.65
CA SER A 104 -5.67 -3.68 -2.96
C SER A 104 -4.50 -4.65 -2.82
N ILE A 105 -3.34 -4.40 -3.47
CA ILE A 105 -2.21 -5.33 -3.49
C ILE A 105 -1.67 -5.59 -2.07
N PHE A 106 -1.39 -4.53 -1.31
CA PHE A 106 -0.90 -4.67 0.07
C PHE A 106 -1.90 -5.38 0.99
N PRO A 107 -3.18 -4.96 1.08
CA PRO A 107 -4.18 -5.69 1.86
C PRO A 107 -4.26 -7.17 1.49
N VAL A 108 -4.34 -7.50 0.19
CA VAL A 108 -4.44 -8.88 -0.28
C VAL A 108 -3.24 -9.70 0.15
N LEU A 109 -2.01 -9.22 -0.09
CA LEU A 109 -0.79 -9.94 0.28
C LEU A 109 -0.68 -10.15 1.79
N ILE A 110 -0.85 -9.08 2.57
CA ILE A 110 -0.66 -9.11 4.02
C ILE A 110 -1.72 -9.98 4.69
N PHE A 111 -3.00 -9.83 4.31
CA PHE A 111 -4.07 -10.65 4.88
C PHE A 111 -3.92 -12.12 4.49
N SER A 112 -3.48 -12.42 3.27
CA SER A 112 -3.19 -13.79 2.85
C SER A 112 -2.05 -14.42 3.65
N LEU A 113 -0.96 -13.68 3.89
CA LEU A 113 0.17 -14.13 4.71
C LEU A 113 -0.25 -14.40 6.15
N LEU A 114 -0.96 -13.46 6.78
CA LEU A 114 -1.42 -13.57 8.16
C LEU A 114 -2.42 -14.72 8.34
N PHE A 115 -3.33 -14.90 7.37
CA PHE A 115 -4.32 -15.97 7.41
C PHE A 115 -3.69 -17.36 7.19
N ALA A 116 -2.73 -17.46 6.27
CA ALA A 116 -2.05 -18.70 5.96
C ALA A 116 -1.01 -19.12 7.03
N TRP A 117 -0.70 -18.25 7.99
CA TRP A 117 0.29 -18.53 9.02
C TRP A 117 -0.21 -19.57 10.03
N LYS A 118 0.20 -20.82 9.80
CA LYS A 118 -0.31 -22.00 10.51
C LYS A 118 -0.11 -21.93 12.03
N ASP A 119 1.01 -21.40 12.48
CA ASP A 119 1.42 -21.46 13.88
C ASP A 119 0.78 -20.36 14.76
N LEU A 120 -0.05 -19.49 14.18
CA LEU A 120 -0.79 -18.47 14.93
C LEU A 120 -2.15 -19.00 15.39
N SER A 121 -2.50 -18.72 16.65
CA SER A 121 -3.86 -18.90 17.16
C SER A 121 -4.83 -17.91 16.49
N VAL A 122 -6.12 -18.23 16.49
CA VAL A 122 -7.16 -17.36 15.89
C VAL A 122 -7.11 -15.94 16.47
N THR A 123 -6.94 -15.81 17.79
CA THR A 123 -6.85 -14.53 18.48
C THR A 123 -5.64 -13.71 18.02
N VAL A 124 -4.47 -14.35 17.90
CA VAL A 124 -3.24 -13.68 17.43
C VAL A 124 -3.37 -13.27 15.97
N ARG A 125 -4.03 -14.09 15.12
CA ARG A 125 -4.31 -13.72 13.72
C ARG A 125 -5.18 -12.49 13.62
N ILE A 126 -6.28 -12.43 14.37
CA ILE A 126 -7.19 -11.28 14.37
C ILE A 126 -6.47 -10.03 14.86
N ALA A 127 -5.72 -10.12 15.95
CA ALA A 127 -4.92 -9.01 16.45
C ALA A 127 -3.87 -8.53 15.43
N SER A 128 -3.20 -9.47 14.76
CA SER A 128 -2.21 -9.15 13.73
C SER A 128 -2.85 -8.45 12.54
N LEU A 129 -4.05 -8.87 12.12
CA LEU A 129 -4.81 -8.19 11.06
C LEU A 129 -5.14 -6.76 11.46
N ILE A 130 -5.63 -6.54 12.68
CA ILE A 130 -5.96 -5.20 13.20
C ILE A 130 -4.72 -4.31 13.25
N ILE A 131 -3.59 -4.83 13.73
CA ILE A 131 -2.32 -4.10 13.80
C ILE A 131 -1.77 -3.81 12.39
N ALA A 132 -1.98 -4.70 11.42
CA ALA A 132 -1.51 -4.52 10.06
C ALA A 132 -2.27 -3.41 9.31
N VAL A 133 -3.56 -3.18 9.59
CA VAL A 133 -4.39 -2.16 8.90
C VAL A 133 -3.77 -0.75 8.90
N PRO A 134 -3.34 -0.15 10.03
CA PRO A 134 -2.72 1.17 10.01
C PRO A 134 -1.40 1.19 9.25
N VAL A 135 -0.62 0.10 9.31
CA VAL A 135 0.66 0.01 8.58
C VAL A 135 0.43 -0.11 7.07
N ILE A 136 -0.58 -0.89 6.66
CA ILE A 136 -1.07 -0.97 5.27
C ILE A 136 -1.45 0.43 4.78
N PHE A 137 -2.16 1.19 5.61
CA PHE A 137 -2.58 2.54 5.27
C PHE A 137 -1.38 3.44 4.95
N ILE A 138 -0.40 3.49 5.87
CA ILE A 138 0.80 4.31 5.74
C ILE A 138 1.62 3.89 4.50
N ILE A 139 1.85 2.60 4.31
CA ILE A 139 2.71 2.17 3.21
C ILE A 139 2.06 2.37 1.84
N THR A 140 0.73 2.23 1.75
CA THR A 140 -0.01 2.49 0.53
C THR A 140 -0.03 3.98 0.21
N LEU A 141 -0.05 4.85 1.23
CA LEU A 141 0.10 6.30 1.05
C LEU A 141 1.50 6.66 0.52
N LEU A 142 2.56 6.04 1.05
CA LEU A 142 3.94 6.24 0.60
C LEU A 142 4.19 5.72 -0.82
N ASP A 143 3.62 4.56 -1.15
CA ASP A 143 3.69 3.99 -2.51
C ASP A 143 2.95 4.89 -3.52
N LEU A 144 1.77 5.40 -3.14
CA LEU A 144 1.01 6.32 -3.97
C LEU A 144 1.76 7.65 -4.17
N SER A 145 2.27 8.25 -3.10
CA SER A 145 2.99 9.53 -3.19
C SER A 145 4.25 9.37 -4.04
N SER A 146 5.00 8.28 -3.86
CA SER A 146 6.13 7.93 -4.72
C SER A 146 5.69 7.80 -6.16
N SER A 147 4.66 7.01 -6.47
CA SER A 147 4.17 6.79 -7.84
C SER A 147 3.77 8.09 -8.52
N ILE A 148 3.11 9.00 -7.79
CA ILE A 148 2.71 10.33 -8.28
C ILE A 148 3.94 11.21 -8.55
N MET A 149 4.87 11.27 -7.60
CA MET A 149 6.10 12.06 -7.72
C MET A 149 6.97 11.56 -8.88
N SER A 150 7.20 10.25 -8.96
CA SER A 150 7.97 9.60 -10.03
C SER A 150 7.39 9.84 -11.41
N ALA A 151 6.06 9.85 -11.55
CA ALA A 151 5.42 9.85 -12.86
C ALA A 151 5.55 11.19 -13.60
N LYS A 152 5.56 12.32 -12.89
CA LYS A 152 5.37 13.62 -13.56
C LYS A 152 6.17 14.78 -13.01
N ILE A 153 6.99 14.55 -11.99
CA ILE A 153 7.68 15.66 -11.36
C ILE A 153 9.11 15.25 -10.99
N ASN A 154 10.09 15.83 -11.69
CA ASN A 154 11.49 15.87 -11.25
C ASN A 154 11.67 16.70 -9.95
N MET A 155 10.66 16.73 -9.07
CA MET A 155 10.67 17.39 -7.77
C MET A 155 11.40 16.56 -6.72
N MET A 156 11.51 15.23 -6.91
CA MET A 156 12.32 14.39 -6.04
C MET A 156 13.76 14.28 -6.56
N PRO A 157 14.77 14.37 -5.69
CA PRO A 157 16.14 13.97 -6.04
C PRO A 157 16.13 12.58 -6.69
N GLN A 158 16.87 12.43 -7.79
CA GLN A 158 16.87 11.22 -8.61
C GLN A 158 17.20 9.97 -7.79
N ASP A 159 18.08 10.07 -6.79
CA ASP A 159 18.46 8.98 -5.90
C ASP A 159 17.30 8.52 -5.01
N ILE A 160 16.52 9.46 -4.47
CA ILE A 160 15.35 9.15 -3.64
C ILE A 160 14.26 8.50 -4.50
N ASN A 161 14.03 9.05 -5.69
CA ASN A 161 13.07 8.50 -6.64
C ASN A 161 13.46 7.07 -7.08
N TRP A 162 14.74 6.83 -7.34
CA TRP A 162 15.25 5.50 -7.66
C TRP A 162 15.09 4.51 -6.50
N TYR A 163 15.40 4.94 -5.28
CA TYR A 163 15.27 4.12 -4.08
C TYR A 163 13.82 3.73 -3.79
N LEU A 164 12.90 4.70 -3.79
CA LEU A 164 11.47 4.44 -3.56
C LEU A 164 10.89 3.56 -4.67
N ASN A 165 11.25 3.80 -5.93
CA ASN A 165 10.82 2.93 -7.01
C ASN A 165 11.32 1.49 -6.83
N ARG A 166 12.53 1.29 -6.29
CA ARG A 166 13.05 -0.06 -6.01
C ARG A 166 12.35 -0.73 -4.82
N ILE A 167 11.87 0.04 -3.85
CA ILE A 167 11.09 -0.47 -2.70
C ILE A 167 9.64 -0.77 -3.07
N PHE A 168 9.04 0.00 -3.96
CA PHE A 168 7.61 -0.12 -4.29
C PHE A 168 7.34 -0.79 -5.64
N HIS A 169 8.36 -0.97 -6.47
CA HIS A 169 8.28 -1.75 -7.70
C HIS A 169 9.25 -2.96 -7.68
N ASN A 170 9.18 -3.81 -8.69
CA ASN A 170 10.11 -4.94 -8.90
C ASN A 170 10.27 -5.92 -7.71
N GLY A 171 9.17 -6.26 -7.02
CA GLY A 171 9.21 -7.23 -5.91
C GLY A 171 9.22 -6.60 -4.52
N GLY A 172 9.45 -5.29 -4.42
CA GLY A 172 9.55 -4.62 -3.12
C GLY A 172 8.21 -4.56 -2.36
N ARG A 173 7.07 -4.50 -3.06
CA ARG A 173 5.73 -4.64 -2.42
C ARG A 173 5.58 -5.98 -1.69
N GLN A 174 6.09 -7.06 -2.25
CA GLN A 174 6.04 -8.40 -1.66
C GLN A 174 6.93 -8.47 -0.41
N VAL A 175 8.12 -7.87 -0.45
CA VAL A 175 9.04 -7.80 0.71
C VAL A 175 8.42 -6.97 1.82
N SER A 176 7.89 -5.79 1.49
CA SER A 176 7.21 -4.90 2.41
C SER A 176 5.98 -5.58 3.06
N ALA A 177 5.17 -6.29 2.27
CA ALA A 177 4.04 -7.06 2.79
C ALA A 177 4.49 -8.14 3.79
N LEU A 178 5.58 -8.85 3.50
CA LEU A 178 6.14 -9.85 4.39
C LEU A 178 6.66 -9.24 5.70
N LEU A 179 7.37 -8.12 5.63
CA LEU A 179 7.86 -7.40 6.80
C LEU A 179 6.71 -6.91 7.69
N ILE A 180 5.67 -6.33 7.09
CA ILE A 180 4.49 -5.85 7.82
C ILE A 180 3.78 -7.01 8.51
N ALA A 181 3.56 -8.12 7.80
CA ALA A 181 2.96 -9.31 8.38
C ALA A 181 3.80 -9.82 9.56
N TRP A 182 5.13 -9.86 9.42
CA TRP A 182 6.03 -10.32 10.47
C TRP A 182 6.01 -9.41 11.70
N ILE A 183 6.09 -8.09 11.52
CA ILE A 183 6.00 -7.12 12.61
C ILE A 183 4.64 -7.23 13.34
N ALA A 184 3.55 -7.33 12.59
CA ALA A 184 2.20 -7.46 13.17
C ALA A 184 2.07 -8.73 14.02
N ILE A 185 2.66 -9.84 13.57
CA ILE A 185 2.73 -11.09 14.34
C ILE A 185 3.54 -10.89 15.61
N LEU A 186 4.74 -10.31 15.52
CA LEU A 186 5.62 -10.11 16.68
C LEU A 186 4.95 -9.26 17.76
N ILE A 187 4.34 -8.13 17.37
CA ILE A 187 3.62 -7.25 18.29
C ILE A 187 2.44 -7.99 18.93
N SER A 188 1.68 -8.75 18.14
CA SER A 188 0.54 -9.53 18.65
C SER A 188 1.00 -10.58 19.67
N CYS A 189 1.98 -11.42 19.32
CA CYS A 189 2.51 -12.44 20.20
C CYS A 189 3.07 -11.86 21.50
N TRP A 190 3.76 -10.71 21.43
CA TRP A 190 4.28 -10.03 22.62
C TRP A 190 3.16 -9.52 23.54
N GLY A 191 2.06 -9.03 22.97
CA GLY A 191 0.89 -8.60 23.74
C GLY A 191 0.17 -9.75 24.46
N PHE A 192 0.12 -10.95 23.85
CA PHE A 192 -0.57 -12.10 24.43
C PHE A 192 0.30 -12.96 25.36
N ASN A 193 1.63 -13.00 25.18
CA ASN A 193 2.53 -13.74 26.09
C ASN A 193 2.75 -13.05 27.45
N LYS A 194 2.28 -11.81 27.63
CA LYS A 194 2.33 -11.08 28.91
C LYS A 194 1.16 -11.39 29.85
N LYS A 195 0.26 -12.29 29.46
CA LYS A 195 -0.85 -12.80 30.29
C LYS A 195 -0.64 -14.27 30.59
#